data_AF-A0A662U4S3-F1
#
_entry.id   AF-A0A662U4S3-F1
#
_cell.length_a   1.000
_cell.length_b   1.000
_cell.length_c   1.000
_cell.angle_alpha   90.00
_cell.angle_beta   90.00
_cell.angle_gamma   90.00
#
_symmetry.space_group_name_H-M   'P 1'
#
loop_
_entity.id
_entity.type
_entity.pdbx_description
1 polymer ?
#
loop_
_entity_poly.entity_id
_entity_poly.type
_entity_poly.pdbx_seq_one_letter_code
_entity_poly.pdbx_strand_id
1 'polypeptide(L)' 'MVKYKMVEDILKIMNNIEQVRNIGIIAHVDHGKTTTSDHLLMAAGILSPKVAGEALALDYLDVEQRRG' A
#
# COMPACT_ATOMS: atom_id res chain seq x y z
N MET A 1 11.86 14.30 5.53
CA MET A 1 12.48 13.01 5.15
C MET A 1 11.50 11.92 5.50
N VAL A 2 11.10 11.07 4.55
CA VAL A 2 10.16 9.96 4.81
C VAL A 2 10.81 9.00 5.79
N LYS A 3 10.17 8.74 6.93
CA LYS A 3 10.66 7.81 7.94
C LYS A 3 10.16 6.42 7.58
N TYR A 4 11.05 5.55 7.12
CA TYR A 4 10.68 4.18 6.79
C TYR A 4 10.28 3.44 8.07
N LYS A 5 9.16 2.71 8.02
CA LYS A 5 8.72 1.89 9.16
C LYS A 5 9.43 0.55 9.12
N MET A 6 10.07 0.22 10.22
CA MET A 6 10.62 -1.12 10.43
C MET A 6 9.48 -2.09 10.77
N VAL A 7 9.68 -3.38 10.47
CA VAL A 7 8.68 -4.42 10.76
C VAL A 7 8.33 -4.46 12.25
N GLU A 8 9.31 -4.22 13.13
CA GLU A 8 9.12 -4.18 14.58
C GLU A 8 8.15 -3.07 15.01
N ASP A 9 8.16 -1.92 14.34
CA ASP A 9 7.27 -0.81 14.67
C ASP A 9 5.82 -1.08 14.21
N ILE A 10 5.67 -1.78 13.09
CA ILE A 10 4.35 -2.22 12.61
C ILE A 10 3.76 -3.26 13.58
N LEU A 11 4.56 -4.24 14.01
CA LEU A 11 4.12 -5.26 14.97
C LEU A 11 3.66 -4.67 16.31
N LYS A 12 4.33 -3.63 16.81
CA LYS A 12 3.91 -2.92 18.04
C LYS A 12 2.52 -2.30 17.89
N ILE A 13 2.22 -1.68 16.73
CA ILE A 13 0.90 -1.08 16.45
C ILE A 13 -0.15 -2.19 16.30
N MET A 14 0.17 -3.26 15.59
CA MET A 14 -0.76 -4.39 15.35
C MET A 14 -1.20 -5.09 16.64
N ASN A 15 -0.37 -5.09 17.68
CA ASN A 15 -0.73 -5.64 18.99
C ASN A 15 -1.79 -4.81 19.74
N ASN A 16 -2.00 -3.54 19.36
CA ASN A 16 -3.07 -2.71 19.91
C ASN A 16 -4.21 -2.56 18.90
N ILE A 17 -5.21 -3.44 19.00
CA ILE A 17 -6.36 -3.50 18.08
C ILE A 17 -7.13 -2.16 18.01
N GLU A 18 -7.15 -1.37 19.08
CA GLU A 18 -7.80 -0.05 19.08
C GLU A 18 -7.20 0.93 18.07
N GLN A 19 -5.94 0.71 17.66
CA GLN A 19 -5.22 1.50 16.65
C GLN A 19 -5.31 0.91 15.23
N VAL A 20 -5.91 -0.28 15.06
CA VAL A 20 -6.00 -0.96 13.76
C VAL A 20 -7.34 -0.65 13.09
N ARG A 21 -7.32 -0.31 11.81
CA ARG A 21 -8.52 -0.13 10.97
C ARG A 21 -8.34 -0.91 9.68
N ASN A 22 -9.30 -1.79 9.38
CA ASN A 22 -9.38 -2.49 8.10
C ASN A 22 -10.12 -1.58 7.12
N ILE A 23 -9.50 -1.27 5.99
CA ILE A 23 -10.08 -0.46 4.92
C ILE A 23 -9.97 -1.19 3.59
N GLY A 24 -10.82 -0.85 2.64
CA GLY A 24 -10.76 -1.33 1.26
C GLY A 24 -10.92 -0.17 0.28
N ILE A 25 -10.17 -0.20 -0.82
CA ILE A 25 -10.26 0.79 -1.89
C ILE A 25 -11.05 0.17 -3.05
N ILE A 26 -12.18 0.78 -3.40
CA ILE A 26 -13.03 0.34 -4.50
C ILE A 26 -13.13 1.48 -5.51
N ALA A 27 -12.89 1.17 -6.78
CA ALA A 27 -13.12 2.10 -7.89
C ALA A 27 -13.41 1.32 -9.18
N HIS A 28 -13.93 2.04 -10.17
CA HIS A 28 -14.16 1.49 -11.50
C HIS A 28 -12.86 0.99 -12.15
N VAL A 29 -12.98 0.17 -13.19
CA VAL A 29 -11.83 -0.34 -13.97
C VAL A 29 -11.00 0.85 -14.48
N ASP A 30 -9.68 0.73 -14.43
CA ASP A 30 -8.71 1.74 -14.86
C ASP A 30 -8.73 3.09 -14.11
N HIS A 31 -9.38 3.19 -12.95
CA HIS A 31 -9.41 4.40 -12.12
C HIS A 31 -8.28 4.50 -11.08
N GLY A 32 -7.16 3.80 -11.29
CA GLY A 32 -5.97 3.95 -10.44
C GLY A 32 -6.11 3.44 -8.99
N LYS A 33 -6.89 2.38 -8.76
CA LYS A 33 -7.03 1.74 -7.43
C LYS A 33 -5.67 1.34 -6.85
N THR A 34 -4.89 0.63 -7.65
CA THR A 34 -3.58 0.11 -7.26
C THR A 34 -2.56 1.24 -7.12
N THR A 35 -2.56 2.19 -8.06
CA THR A 35 -1.75 3.42 -7.97
C THR A 35 -2.02 4.20 -6.67
N THR A 36 -3.29 4.37 -6.28
CA THR A 36 -3.66 5.04 -5.03
C THR A 36 -3.11 4.29 -3.83
N SER A 37 -3.20 2.96 -3.84
CA SER A 37 -2.73 2.11 -2.76
C SER A 37 -1.21 2.20 -2.58
N ASP A 38 -0.44 2.18 -3.68
CA ASP A 38 1.01 2.34 -3.64
C ASP A 38 1.45 3.69 -3.05
N HIS A 39 0.75 4.78 -3.39
CA HIS A 39 1.02 6.10 -2.83
C HIS A 39 0.72 6.17 -1.33
N LEU A 40 -0.30 5.45 -0.84
CA LEU A 40 -0.58 5.33 0.59
C LEU A 40 0.54 4.55 1.31
N LEU A 41 1.01 3.45 0.71
CA LEU A 41 2.14 2.67 1.25
C LEU A 41 3.43 3.49 1.27
N MET A 42 3.67 4.31 0.25
CA MET A 42 4.79 5.25 0.20
C MET A 42 4.69 6.31 1.31
N ALA A 43 3.52 6.94 1.45
CA ALA A 43 3.28 7.95 2.48
C ALA A 43 3.41 7.37 3.90
N ALA A 44 3.03 6.09 4.08
CA ALA A 44 3.21 5.35 5.33
C ALA A 44 4.67 4.95 5.61
N GLY A 45 5.59 5.17 4.67
CA GLY A 45 7.01 4.79 4.78
C GLY A 45 7.25 3.29 4.62
N ILE A 46 6.35 2.57 3.95
CA ILE A 46 6.45 1.12 3.68
C ILE A 46 7.09 0.89 2.31
N LEU A 47 6.73 1.73 1.33
CA LEU A 47 7.25 1.66 -0.04
C LEU A 47 8.19 2.84 -0.31
N SER A 48 9.24 2.64 -1.11
CA SER A 48 10.11 3.75 -1.50
C SER A 48 9.44 4.61 -2.58
N PRO A 49 9.69 5.94 -2.61
CA PRO A 49 9.13 6.81 -3.65
C PRO A 49 9.51 6.43 -5.09
N LYS A 50 10.62 5.71 -5.28
CA LYS A 50 11.08 5.28 -6.61
C LYS A 50 10.27 4.14 -7.21
N VAL A 51 9.53 3.41 -6.39
CA VAL A 51 8.73 2.26 -6.83
C VAL A 51 7.23 2.47 -6.61
N ALA A 52 6.82 3.61 -6.05
CA ALA A 52 5.42 3.92 -5.81
C ALA A 52 4.68 4.15 -7.12
N GLY A 53 3.63 3.36 -7.36
CA GLY A 53 2.82 3.42 -8.58
C GLY A 53 3.27 2.44 -9.67
N GLU A 54 4.48 1.91 -9.58
CA GLU A 54 5.02 0.88 -10.49
C GLU A 54 5.09 -0.50 -9.83
N ALA A 55 5.25 -0.55 -8.50
CA ALA A 55 5.31 -1.81 -7.76
C ALA A 55 3.99 -2.58 -7.85
N LEU A 56 2.87 -1.88 -8.01
CA LEU A 56 1.52 -2.45 -8.02
C LEU A 56 1.35 -3.44 -6.87
N ALA A 57 1.76 -3.02 -5.66
CA ALA A 57 2.10 -3.94 -4.57
C ALA A 57 0.90 -4.75 -4.06
N LEU A 58 -0.31 -4.34 -4.43
CA LEU A 58 -1.56 -5.01 -4.06
C LEU A 58 -2.23 -5.75 -5.22
N ASP A 59 -1.68 -5.72 -6.44
CA ASP A 59 -2.18 -6.53 -7.54
C ASP A 59 -1.82 -8.00 -7.31
N TYR A 60 -2.85 -8.83 -7.11
CA TYR A 60 -2.68 -10.23 -6.75
C TYR A 60 -2.72 -11.15 -7.96
N LEU A 61 -3.51 -10.79 -8.99
CA LEU A 61 -3.63 -11.58 -10.21
C LEU A 61 -2.64 -11.10 -11.27
N ASP A 62 -1.98 -12.03 -11.95
CA ASP A 62 -1.10 -11.74 -13.10
C ASP A 62 -1.77 -10.85 -14.17
N VAL A 63 -3.08 -10.99 -14.35
CA VAL A 63 -3.84 -10.21 -15.33
C VAL A 63 -4.03 -8.75 -14.91
N GLU A 64 -3.98 -8.45 -13.61
CA GLU A 64 -4.05 -7.08 -13.08
C GLU A 64 -2.72 -6.38 -13.37
N GLN A 65 -1.60 -7.03 -13.07
CA GLN A 65 -0.26 -6.52 -13.36
C GLN A 65 0.05 -6.34 -14.86
N ARG A 66 -0.56 -7.15 -15.74
CA ARG A 66 -0.36 -7.03 -17.20
C ARG A 66 -1.24 -5.98 -17.87
N ARG A 67 -2.30 -5.54 -17.19
CA ARG A 67 -3.24 -4.54 -17.71
C ARG A 67 -2.92 -3.14 -17.21
N GLY A 68 -2.28 -3.04 -16.04
CA GLY A 68 -1.68 -1.82 -15.49
C GLY A 68 -0.41 -1.40 -16.23
#